data_AF-A0A4R6TTV6-F1
#
_entry.id   AF-A0A4R6TTV6-F1
#
_cell.length_a   1.000
_cell.length_b   1.000
_cell.length_c   1.000
_cell.angle_alpha   90.00
_cell.angle_beta   90.00
_cell.angle_gamma   90.00
#
_symmetry.space_group_name_H-M   'P 1'
#
loop_
_entity.id
_entity.type
_entity.pdbx_description
1 polymer ?
#
loop_
_entity_poly.entity_id
_entity_poly.type
_entity_poly.pdbx_seq_one_letter_code
_entity_poly.pdbx_strand_id
1 'polypeptide(L)' 'MFGNVIQEKEDYLASIDEKRSEMIKIAETEGLTGGLTIKASQELDHLLNAYRRYLRKKTYDTIS' A
#
# COMPACT_ATOMS: atom_id res chain seq x y z
N MET A 1 -15.85 19.11 -10.71
CA MET A 1 -15.80 17.75 -10.12
C MET A 1 -14.36 17.26 -10.11
N PHE A 2 -13.60 17.51 -9.05
CA PHE A 2 -12.23 16.97 -8.87
C PHE A 2 -12.05 16.22 -7.54
N GLY A 3 -13.08 16.22 -6.68
CA GLY A 3 -13.00 15.67 -5.31
C GLY A 3 -12.91 14.15 -5.22
N ASN A 4 -13.39 13.41 -6.22
CA ASN A 4 -13.48 11.95 -6.14
C ASN A 4 -12.12 11.24 -6.33
N VAL A 5 -11.22 11.83 -7.13
CA VAL A 5 -9.94 11.19 -7.50
C VAL A 5 -8.86 11.39 -6.43
N ILE A 6 -8.99 12.42 -5.60
CA ILE A 6 -8.05 12.68 -4.50
C ILE A 6 -8.34 11.71 -3.35
N GLN A 7 -9.62 11.44 -3.04
CA GLN A 7 -10.00 10.51 -1.98
C GLN A 7 -9.51 9.08 -2.24
N GLU A 8 -9.69 8.53 -3.44
CA GLU A 8 -9.21 7.16 -3.73
C GLU A 8 -7.71 7.00 -3.48
N LYS A 9 -6.92 8.02 -3.86
CA LYS A 9 -5.47 8.01 -3.64
C LYS A 9 -5.14 8.04 -2.14
N GLU A 10 -5.84 8.89 -1.38
CA GLU A 10 -5.65 9.00 0.06
C GLU A 10 -6.07 7.72 0.80
N ASP A 11 -7.13 7.05 0.37
CA ASP A 11 -7.59 5.77 0.93
C ASP A 11 -6.56 4.66 0.71
N TYR A 12 -5.95 4.60 -0.49
CA TYR A 12 -4.84 3.68 -0.76
C TYR A 12 -3.63 3.98 0.13
N LEU A 13 -3.28 5.26 0.31
CA LEU A 13 -2.14 5.65 1.15
C LEU A 13 -2.40 5.36 2.63
N ALA A 14 -3.61 5.63 3.13
CA ALA A 14 -4.01 5.32 4.49
C ALA A 14 -3.93 3.81 4.76
N SER A 15 -4.43 2.99 3.83
CA SER A 15 -4.37 1.52 3.94
C SER A 15 -2.92 1.00 3.94
N ILE A 16 -2.04 1.59 3.13
CA ILE A 16 -0.62 1.27 3.10
C ILE A 16 0.05 1.64 4.43
N ASP A 17 -0.27 2.81 4.98
CA ASP A 17 0.35 3.31 6.21
C ASP A 17 -0.10 2.52 7.45
N GLU A 18 -1.39 2.18 7.51
CA GLU A 18 -1.93 1.30 8.55
C GLU A 18 -1.26 -0.07 8.50
N LYS A 19 -1.17 -0.67 7.31
CA LYS A 19 -0.54 -1.98 7.13
C LYS A 19 0.95 -1.98 7.44
N ARG A 20 1.63 -0.87 7.14
CA ARG A 20 3.03 -0.66 7.49
C ARG A 20 3.23 -0.53 9.00
N SER A 21 2.35 0.19 9.70
CA SER A 21 2.38 0.30 11.16
C SER A 21 2.15 -1.06 11.82
N GLU A 22 1.22 -1.85 11.29
CA GLU A 22 0.97 -3.23 11.74
C GLU A 22 2.21 -4.12 11.54
N MET A 23 2.85 -4.05 10.37
CA MET A 23 4.09 -4.79 10.08
C MET A 23 5.23 -4.40 11.04
N ILE A 24 5.39 -3.11 11.37
CA ILE A 24 6.41 -2.64 12.31
C ILE A 24 6.15 -3.21 13.71
N LYS A 25 4.90 -3.18 14.19
CA LYS A 25 4.54 -3.79 15.49
C LYS A 25 4.79 -5.30 15.53
N ILE A 26 4.49 -5.99 14.43
CA ILE A 26 4.78 -7.43 14.32
C ILE A 26 6.30 -7.68 14.28
N ALA A 27 7.07 -6.85 13.58
CA ALA A 27 8.52 -6.93 13.55
C ALA A 27 9.17 -6.64 14.91
N GLU A 28 8.60 -5.73 15.69
CA GLU A 28 9.04 -5.43 17.06
C GLU A 28 8.75 -6.57 18.05
N THR A 29 7.73 -7.38 17.77
CA THR A 29 7.30 -8.49 18.65
C THR A 29 7.87 -9.84 18.27
N GLU A 30 7.90 -10.18 16.97
CA GLU A 30 8.39 -11.48 16.46
C GLU A 30 9.74 -11.40 15.73
N GLY A 31 10.28 -10.19 15.53
CA GLY A 31 11.48 -9.98 14.73
C GLY A 31 11.21 -9.92 13.23
N LEU A 32 12.19 -9.44 12.47
CA LEU A 32 12.08 -9.24 11.01
C LEU A 32 11.96 -10.54 10.21
N THR A 33 12.36 -11.67 10.80
CA THR A 33 12.29 -13.00 10.17
C THR A 33 11.13 -13.85 10.67
N GLY A 34 10.27 -13.30 11.54
CA GLY A 34 9.05 -13.96 11.98
C GLY A 34 8.13 -14.22 10.79
N GLY A 35 7.47 -15.38 10.76
CA GLY A 35 6.55 -15.74 9.67
C GLY A 35 5.42 -14.73 9.49
N LEU A 36 4.98 -14.11 10.60
CA LEU A 36 3.99 -13.03 10.57
C LEU A 36 4.56 -11.75 9.95
N THR A 37 5.80 -11.38 10.24
CA THR A 37 6.46 -10.20 9.67
C THR A 37 6.67 -10.36 8.16
N ILE A 38 7.09 -11.55 7.71
CA ILE A 38 7.25 -11.86 6.28
C ILE A 38 5.90 -11.77 5.57
N LYS A 39 4.84 -12.34 6.17
CA LYS A 39 3.49 -12.26 5.61
C LYS A 39 2.97 -10.82 5.54
N ALA A 40 3.15 -10.04 6.60
CA ALA A 40 2.79 -8.62 6.62
C ALA A 40 3.57 -7.82 5.57
N SER A 41 4.86 -8.12 5.36
CA SER A 41 5.65 -7.51 4.29
C SER A 41 5.13 -7.86 2.89
N GLN A 42 4.69 -9.10 2.66
CA GLN A 42 4.10 -9.50 1.37
C GLN A 42 2.75 -8.80 1.13
N GLU A 43 1.90 -8.71 2.16
CA GLU A 43 0.62 -8.01 2.08
C GLU A 43 0.82 -6.51 1.79
N LEU A 44 1.80 -5.87 2.43
CA LEU A 44 2.18 -4.49 2.16
C LEU A 44 2.71 -4.31 0.73
N ASP A 45 3.54 -5.23 0.25
CA ASP A 45 4.05 -5.22 -1.13
C ASP A 45 2.92 -5.37 -2.16
N HIS A 46 1.91 -6.19 -1.88
CA HIS A 46 0.72 -6.31 -2.73
C HIS A 46 -0.06 -4.99 -2.81
N LEU A 47 -0.27 -4.31 -1.69
CA LEU A 47 -0.93 -3.00 -1.64
C LEU A 47 -0.14 -1.93 -2.40
N LEU A 48 1.18 -1.88 -2.19
CA LEU A 48 2.08 -0.97 -2.92
C LEU A 48 2.05 -1.22 -4.42
N ASN A 49 2.04 -2.49 -4.84
CA ASN A 49 1.96 -2.86 -6.24
C ASN A 49 0.60 -2.53 -6.85
N ALA A 50 -0.51 -2.68 -6.11
CA ALA A 50 -1.84 -2.26 -6.55
C ALA A 50 -1.89 -0.74 -6.75
N TYR A 51 -1.36 0.03 -5.81
CA TYR A 51 -1.26 1.48 -5.92
C TYR A 51 -0.36 1.93 -7.08
N ARG A 52 0.79 1.28 -7.28
CA ARG A 52 1.66 1.52 -8.46
C ARG A 52 0.94 1.23 -9.77
N ARG A 53 0.13 0.17 -9.85
CA ARG A 53 -0.68 -0.15 -11.03
C ARG A 53 -1.76 0.90 -11.28
N TYR A 54 -2.43 1.38 -10.23
CA TYR A 54 -3.39 2.47 -10.31
C TYR A 54 -2.74 3.75 -10.88
N LEU A 55 -1.59 4.15 -10.34
CA LEU A 55 -0.82 5.30 -10.85
C LEU A 55 -0.41 5.10 -12.31
N ARG A 56 0.05 3.90 -12.67
CA ARG A 56 0.47 3.59 -14.04
C ARG A 56 -0.71 3.64 -15.02
N LYS A 57 -1.89 3.17 -14.62
CA LYS A 57 -3.09 3.25 -15.47
C LYS A 57 -3.47 4.71 -15.75
N LYS A 58 -3.35 5.57 -14.73
CA LYS A 58 -3.62 7.01 -14.85
C LYS A 58 -2.64 7.73 -15.79
N THR A 59 -1.38 7.32 -15.87
CA THR A 59 -0.40 7.90 -16.81
C THR A 59 -0.60 7.47 -18.25
N TYR A 60 -1.16 6.29 -18.53
CA TYR A 60 -1.52 5.88 -19.90
C TYR A 60 -2.75 6.64 -20.43
N ASP A 61 -3.74 6.91 -19.59
CA ASP A 61 -4.94 7.68 -19.98
C ASP A 61 -4.66 9.17 -20.23
N THR A 62 -3.47 9.68 -19.86
CA THR A 62 -3.09 11.09 -20.08
C THR A 62 -2.23 11.28 -21.34
N ILE A 63 -1.75 10.20 -21.96
CA ILE A 63 -0.82 10.23 -23.13
C ILE A 63 -1.47 9.61 -24.40
N SER A 64 -2.68 9.05 -24.32
CA SER A 64 -3.47 8.62 -25.49
C SER A 64 -4.60 9.58 -25.80
#